data_AF-A0A2E5HIN3-F1
#
_entry.id   AF-A0A2E5HIN3-F1
#
_cell.length_a   1.000
_cell.length_b   1.000
_cell.length_c   1.000
_cell.angle_alpha   90.00
_cell.angle_beta   90.00
_cell.angle_gamma   90.00
#
_symmetry.space_group_name_H-M   'P 1'
#
loop_
_entity.id
_entity.type
_entity.pdbx_description
1 polymer ?
#
loop_
_entity_poly.entity_id
_entity_poly.type
_entity_poly.pdbx_seq_one_letter_code
_entity_poly.pdbx_strand_id
1 'polypeptide(L)'
;MSSPEQRKCVSVEDLQTIREELRSQGKRVVQCHGCFDIVHPGHIRYLRFAREQGDALIVSVSGDDVVGKGFDRPYINETLRLENLAALEFVDYVCLDHHTWAGPILEIVKPDVYVKGKEYETNADPRFLKEKKLVEDYGGTVIFSSGDVVYSSTFIINQFRHRFDLEQQKINFFCRRNQITIPALEELMHHILERRVLVIGDPILDQYIHCEALSVAAESPILSVTPLQDQWFIGGAALIARQMARLGARVSLMTTMGPGAESHRFVQLLGEADVELVPIQTENRPLYIKSRYLVDETKVFKVNHGRYSPMSTGTLQQMMSTLKARVDDYEAIVVTDFGYGMFSASFIEALTELSREHGIPSYVDVSSTGQASILKFKSPRLAMPNEDELRFALGDNESGLSHLASRYFRETRADRLVLTLGKRGAILFTPDEDDTSQRLHTDYLPSLATQSVDPVGAGDVFLATTALADLCDAPLAHSIYLGSAMAALHVGILGNDPPTAVDLRTYLAERQELRS
;
A
#
# COMPACT_ATOMS: atom_id res chain seq x y z
N MET A 1 2.97 0.01 44.09
CA MET A 1 1.80 -0.90 44.12
C MET A 1 1.76 -1.61 42.79
N SER A 2 1.82 -2.93 42.75
CA SER A 2 1.79 -3.72 41.51
C SER A 2 0.52 -3.42 40.72
N SER A 3 0.62 -3.33 39.39
CA SER A 3 -0.55 -3.10 38.53
C SER A 3 -1.58 -4.24 38.71
N PRO A 4 -2.88 -4.02 38.47
CA PRO A 4 -3.89 -5.08 38.53
C PRO A 4 -3.54 -6.30 37.67
N GLU A 5 -2.86 -6.08 36.55
CA GLU A 5 -2.38 -7.11 35.62
C GLU A 5 -1.27 -7.97 36.24
N GLN A 6 -0.31 -7.36 36.93
CA GLN A 6 0.75 -8.08 37.66
C GLN A 6 0.22 -8.98 38.78
N ARG A 7 -1.01 -8.75 39.27
CA ARG A 7 -1.64 -9.60 40.29
C ARG A 7 -2.26 -10.87 39.72
N LYS A 8 -2.53 -10.91 38.42
CA LYS A 8 -3.09 -12.08 37.73
C LYS A 8 -2.01 -13.06 37.28
N CYS A 9 -0.78 -12.59 37.08
CA CYS A 9 0.37 -13.44 36.80
C CYS A 9 0.83 -14.15 38.09
N VAL A 10 0.68 -15.47 38.13
CA VAL A 10 0.98 -16.30 39.32
C VAL A 10 1.99 -17.39 39.00
N SER A 11 2.76 -17.81 40.00
CA SER A 11 3.69 -18.93 39.87
C SER A 11 2.94 -20.26 39.83
N VAL A 12 3.58 -21.31 39.30
CA VAL A 12 2.98 -22.65 39.25
C VAL A 12 2.77 -23.20 40.66
N GLU A 13 3.66 -22.87 41.60
CA GLU A 13 3.58 -23.26 43.01
C GLU A 13 2.33 -22.66 43.69
N ASP A 14 1.98 -21.42 43.36
CA ASP A 14 0.82 -20.72 43.94
C ASP A 14 -0.52 -21.27 43.42
N LEU A 15 -0.54 -21.88 42.23
CA LEU A 15 -1.77 -22.37 41.60
C LEU A 15 -2.49 -23.42 42.44
N GLN A 16 -1.75 -24.26 43.17
CA GLN A 16 -2.36 -25.26 44.04
C GLN A 16 -3.14 -24.58 45.17
N THR A 17 -2.53 -23.59 45.82
CA THR A 17 -3.17 -22.80 46.88
C THR A 17 -4.38 -22.04 46.33
N ILE A 18 -4.23 -21.37 45.18
CA ILE A 18 -5.33 -20.65 44.51
C ILE A 18 -6.49 -21.61 44.19
N ARG A 19 -6.19 -22.82 43.69
CA ARG A 19 -7.23 -23.83 43.42
C ARG A 19 -7.93 -24.27 44.70
N GLU A 20 -7.20 -24.57 45.76
CA GLU A 20 -7.77 -24.98 47.05
C GLU A 20 -8.68 -23.89 47.64
N GLU A 21 -8.26 -22.62 47.54
CA GLU A 21 -9.08 -21.46 47.94
C GLU A 21 -10.36 -21.35 47.10
N LEU A 22 -10.27 -21.39 45.77
CA LEU A 22 -11.43 -21.34 44.87
C LEU A 22 -12.39 -22.52 45.15
N ARG A 23 -11.84 -23.71 45.42
CA ARG A 23 -12.62 -24.89 45.78
C ARG A 23 -13.33 -24.73 47.12
N SER A 24 -12.68 -24.14 48.13
CA SER A 24 -13.29 -23.84 49.43
C SER A 24 -14.46 -22.84 49.32
N GLN A 25 -14.42 -21.97 48.31
CA GLN A 25 -15.47 -21.01 47.97
C GLN A 25 -16.57 -21.63 47.10
N GLY A 26 -16.47 -22.91 46.73
CA GLY A 26 -17.42 -23.59 45.85
C GLY A 26 -17.38 -23.11 44.39
N LYS A 27 -16.31 -22.41 43.97
CA LYS A 27 -16.17 -21.88 42.61
C LYS A 27 -15.74 -22.97 41.63
N ARG A 28 -16.37 -22.97 40.45
CA ARG A 28 -16.02 -23.83 39.32
C ARG A 28 -14.83 -23.24 38.55
N VAL A 29 -13.72 -23.97 38.48
CA VAL A 29 -12.49 -23.53 37.83
C VAL A 29 -12.41 -24.07 36.41
N VAL A 30 -12.13 -23.17 35.48
CA VAL A 30 -11.91 -23.46 34.07
C VAL A 30 -10.45 -23.24 33.74
N GLN A 31 -9.85 -24.13 32.94
CA GLN A 31 -8.49 -23.97 32.46
C GLN A 31 -8.41 -24.00 30.94
N CYS A 32 -7.59 -23.09 30.39
CA CYS A 32 -7.09 -23.13 29.02
C CYS A 32 -5.57 -23.31 29.03
N HIS A 33 -5.04 -24.02 28.04
CA HIS A 33 -3.59 -24.20 27.88
C HIS A 33 -3.17 -24.01 26.42
N GLY A 34 -2.10 -23.24 26.21
CA GLY A 34 -1.54 -23.07 24.87
C GLY A 34 -0.39 -22.06 24.81
N CYS A 35 0.11 -21.82 23.59
CA CYS A 35 1.22 -20.89 23.38
C CYS A 35 0.75 -19.43 23.34
N PHE A 36 -0.43 -19.11 22.78
CA PHE A 36 -0.95 -17.72 22.70
C PHE A 36 0.06 -16.70 22.13
N ASP A 37 0.83 -17.13 21.13
CA ASP A 37 1.91 -16.36 20.47
C ASP A 37 1.48 -14.93 20.09
N ILE A 38 0.48 -14.79 19.22
CA ILE A 38 -0.16 -13.51 18.91
C ILE A 38 -1.60 -13.59 19.38
N VAL A 39 -2.01 -12.70 20.30
CA VAL A 39 -3.40 -12.59 20.74
C VAL A 39 -4.20 -11.84 19.66
N HIS A 40 -5.30 -12.43 19.19
CA HIS A 40 -6.16 -11.87 18.15
C HIS A 40 -7.64 -12.12 18.53
N PRO A 41 -8.63 -11.56 17.81
CA PRO A 41 -10.05 -11.69 18.18
C PRO A 41 -10.55 -13.13 18.36
N GLY A 42 -9.92 -14.11 17.72
CA GLY A 42 -10.23 -15.54 17.91
C GLY A 42 -9.89 -16.03 19.32
N HIS A 43 -8.72 -15.67 19.86
CA HIS A 43 -8.34 -15.97 21.25
C HIS A 43 -9.26 -15.27 22.26
N ILE A 44 -9.65 -14.02 21.98
CA ILE A 44 -10.57 -13.26 22.84
C ILE A 44 -11.93 -13.98 22.92
N ARG A 45 -12.50 -14.42 21.79
CA ARG A 45 -13.76 -15.18 21.78
C ARG A 45 -13.61 -16.54 22.47
N TYR A 46 -12.52 -17.25 22.21
CA TYR A 46 -12.21 -18.54 22.83
C TYR A 46 -12.10 -18.47 24.36
N LEU A 47 -11.33 -17.51 24.88
CA LEU A 47 -11.14 -17.34 26.32
C LEU A 47 -12.42 -16.80 26.99
N ARG A 48 -13.19 -15.94 26.32
CA ARG A 48 -14.51 -15.51 26.80
C ARG A 48 -15.48 -16.68 26.92
N PHE A 49 -15.56 -17.53 25.90
CA PHE A 49 -16.34 -18.77 25.96
C PHE A 49 -15.87 -19.68 27.11
N ALA A 50 -14.56 -19.81 27.32
CA ALA A 50 -14.04 -20.60 28.42
C ALA A 50 -14.48 -20.04 29.78
N ARG A 51 -14.40 -18.72 29.97
CA ARG A 51 -14.85 -18.06 31.19
C ARG A 51 -16.35 -18.26 31.46
N GLU A 52 -17.18 -18.43 30.44
CA GLU A 52 -18.62 -18.74 30.58
C GLU A 52 -18.88 -20.16 31.13
N GLN A 53 -17.90 -21.07 31.12
CA GLN A 53 -18.06 -22.44 31.61
C GLN A 53 -17.85 -22.59 33.13
N GLY A 54 -17.49 -21.53 33.84
CA GLY A 54 -17.27 -21.56 35.28
C GLY A 54 -17.07 -20.17 35.90
N ASP A 55 -16.56 -20.14 37.13
CA ASP A 55 -16.46 -18.94 37.95
C ASP A 55 -15.07 -18.30 37.93
N ALA A 56 -14.03 -19.06 37.59
CA ALA A 56 -12.66 -18.58 37.49
C ALA A 56 -11.93 -19.22 36.31
N LEU A 57 -11.28 -18.40 35.48
CA LEU A 57 -10.49 -18.84 34.33
C LEU A 57 -8.98 -18.74 34.62
N ILE A 58 -8.31 -19.89 34.59
CA ILE A 58 -6.86 -20.02 34.65
C ILE A 58 -6.31 -20.29 33.24
N VAL A 59 -5.37 -19.47 32.78
CA VAL A 59 -4.71 -19.66 31.48
C VAL A 59 -3.25 -20.02 31.71
N SER A 60 -2.87 -21.22 31.28
CA SER A 60 -1.47 -21.68 31.29
C SER A 60 -0.82 -21.46 29.93
N VAL A 61 0.33 -20.79 29.93
CA VAL A 61 1.07 -20.37 28.74
C VAL A 61 2.33 -21.21 28.60
N SER A 62 2.51 -21.89 27.47
CA SER A 62 3.74 -22.66 27.23
C SER A 62 4.97 -21.74 27.14
N GLY A 63 6.04 -22.04 27.89
CA GLY A 63 7.30 -21.28 27.90
C GLY A 63 8.05 -21.27 26.57
N ASP A 64 8.92 -20.27 26.38
CA ASP A 64 9.69 -20.11 25.14
C ASP A 64 10.60 -21.33 24.86
N ASP A 65 11.05 -22.01 25.93
CA ASP A 65 11.91 -23.20 25.90
C ASP A 65 11.23 -24.48 25.40
N VAL A 66 9.90 -24.55 25.47
CA VAL A 66 9.11 -25.75 25.11
C VAL A 66 8.28 -25.59 23.84
N VAL A 67 8.21 -24.38 23.26
CA VAL A 67 7.45 -24.11 22.04
C VAL A 67 8.28 -24.50 20.80
N GLY A 68 8.16 -25.76 20.37
CA GLY A 68 8.84 -26.28 19.17
C GLY A 68 8.18 -25.91 17.83
N LYS A 69 7.93 -24.63 17.55
CA LYS A 69 7.22 -24.17 16.33
C LYS A 69 8.12 -23.52 15.26
N GLY A 70 9.36 -23.98 15.11
CA GLY A 70 10.33 -23.50 14.10
C GLY A 70 11.41 -22.58 14.69
N PHE A 71 12.40 -22.20 13.87
CA PHE A 71 13.65 -21.55 14.33
C PHE A 71 13.47 -20.13 14.92
N ASP A 72 12.35 -19.47 14.62
CA ASP A 72 12.06 -18.07 15.03
C ASP A 72 10.73 -17.92 15.82
N ARG A 73 10.27 -18.96 16.54
CA ARG A 73 8.98 -18.91 17.26
C ARG A 73 9.07 -19.43 18.69
N PRO A 74 8.32 -18.82 19.63
CA PRO A 74 7.27 -17.79 19.46
C PRO A 74 7.82 -16.38 19.11
N TYR A 75 7.01 -15.55 18.46
CA TYR A 75 7.40 -14.18 18.07
C TYR A 75 7.32 -13.20 19.23
N ILE A 76 6.35 -13.42 20.11
CA ILE A 76 6.18 -12.65 21.34
C ILE A 76 6.76 -13.49 22.47
N ASN A 77 7.73 -12.94 23.19
CA ASN A 77 8.35 -13.63 24.33
C ASN A 77 7.32 -13.96 25.41
N GLU A 78 7.62 -14.95 26.24
CA GLU A 78 6.71 -15.43 27.28
C GLU A 78 6.23 -14.35 28.25
N THR A 79 7.07 -13.38 28.61
CA THR A 79 6.67 -12.28 29.52
C THR A 79 5.54 -11.45 28.93
N LEU A 80 5.69 -11.02 27.68
CA LEU A 80 4.67 -10.24 26.96
C LEU A 80 3.39 -11.06 26.70
N ARG A 81 3.52 -12.37 26.48
CA ARG A 81 2.35 -13.27 26.32
C ARG A 81 1.54 -13.36 27.61
N LEU A 82 2.21 -13.45 28.77
CA LEU A 82 1.55 -13.43 30.08
C LEU A 82 0.85 -12.10 30.34
N GLU A 83 1.52 -10.97 30.09
CA GLU A 83 0.97 -9.62 30.26
C GLU A 83 -0.28 -9.40 29.40
N ASN A 84 -0.22 -9.79 28.11
CA ASN A 84 -1.35 -9.67 27.19
C ASN A 84 -2.60 -10.41 27.69
N LEU A 85 -2.43 -11.60 28.24
CA LEU A 85 -3.53 -12.40 28.76
C LEU A 85 -4.04 -11.87 30.11
N ALA A 86 -3.14 -11.38 30.97
CA ALA A 86 -3.51 -10.78 32.25
C ALA A 86 -4.34 -9.49 32.07
N ALA A 87 -4.07 -8.71 31.02
CA ALA A 87 -4.85 -7.52 30.67
C ALA A 87 -6.32 -7.83 30.30
N LEU A 88 -6.65 -9.08 29.96
CA LEU A 88 -8.03 -9.47 29.63
C LEU A 88 -8.88 -9.54 30.91
N GLU A 89 -9.97 -8.77 30.94
CA GLU A 89 -10.87 -8.67 32.10
C GLU A 89 -11.39 -10.04 32.58
N PHE A 90 -11.72 -10.91 31.64
CA PHE A 90 -12.31 -12.24 31.88
C PHE A 90 -11.28 -13.36 32.14
N VAL A 91 -9.98 -13.03 32.25
CA VAL A 91 -8.93 -13.95 32.68
C VAL A 91 -8.58 -13.64 34.13
N ASP A 92 -8.75 -14.63 35.01
CA ASP A 92 -8.55 -14.46 36.45
C ASP A 92 -7.08 -14.70 36.85
N TYR A 93 -6.46 -15.74 36.28
CA TYR A 93 -5.05 -16.07 36.55
C TYR A 93 -4.33 -16.52 35.29
N VAL A 94 -3.05 -16.15 35.17
CA VAL A 94 -2.15 -16.57 34.09
C VAL A 94 -0.87 -17.13 34.70
N CYS A 95 -0.40 -18.26 34.19
CA CYS A 95 0.83 -18.89 34.65
C CYS A 95 1.68 -19.37 33.47
N LEU A 96 2.99 -19.43 33.69
CA LEU A 96 3.96 -19.96 32.73
C LEU A 96 4.17 -21.45 32.97
N ASP A 97 4.16 -22.24 31.91
CA ASP A 97 4.33 -23.68 31.94
C ASP A 97 5.51 -24.12 31.07
N HIS A 98 6.58 -24.59 31.71
CA HIS A 98 7.80 -25.09 31.06
C HIS A 98 7.74 -26.59 30.73
N HIS A 99 6.56 -27.22 30.79
CA HIS A 99 6.40 -28.62 30.40
C HIS A 99 6.05 -28.73 28.91
N THR A 100 6.52 -29.80 28.27
CA THR A 100 6.30 -30.05 26.83
C THR A 100 4.86 -30.46 26.47
N TRP A 101 3.99 -30.61 27.48
CA TRP A 101 2.57 -30.96 27.38
C TRP A 101 1.84 -30.56 28.67
N ALA A 102 0.51 -30.44 28.66
CA ALA A 102 -0.24 -29.84 29.75
C ALA A 102 -0.47 -30.75 30.98
N GLY A 103 -0.04 -32.01 30.95
CA GLY A 103 -0.32 -32.97 32.04
C GLY A 103 0.09 -32.48 33.43
N PRO A 104 1.35 -32.06 33.65
CA PRO A 104 1.82 -31.60 34.95
C PRO A 104 1.02 -30.42 35.51
N ILE A 105 0.70 -29.43 34.67
CA ILE A 105 -0.10 -28.27 35.11
C ILE A 105 -1.56 -28.66 35.39
N LEU A 106 -2.12 -29.62 34.65
CA LEU A 106 -3.47 -30.16 34.89
C LEU A 106 -3.56 -30.94 36.22
N GLU A 107 -2.50 -31.64 36.63
CA GLU A 107 -2.45 -32.35 37.92
C GLU A 107 -2.40 -31.39 39.11
N ILE A 108 -1.79 -30.21 38.93
CA ILE A 108 -1.71 -29.15 39.94
C ILE A 108 -3.07 -28.44 40.04
N VAL A 109 -3.62 -27.98 38.91
CA VAL A 109 -4.83 -27.16 38.88
C VAL A 109 -6.10 -28.00 39.07
N LYS A 110 -6.12 -29.25 38.59
CA LYS A 110 -7.31 -30.14 38.52
C LYS A 110 -8.59 -29.36 38.19
N PRO A 111 -8.66 -28.69 37.03
CA PRO A 111 -9.80 -27.87 36.64
C PRO A 111 -11.09 -28.68 36.55
N ASP A 112 -12.22 -28.07 36.91
CA ASP A 112 -13.54 -28.67 36.75
C ASP A 112 -13.92 -28.74 35.26
N VAL A 113 -13.43 -27.77 34.48
CA VAL A 113 -13.59 -27.72 33.01
C VAL A 113 -12.26 -27.43 32.34
N TYR A 114 -11.85 -28.27 31.41
CA TYR A 114 -10.71 -28.01 30.53
C TYR A 114 -11.21 -27.66 29.13
N VAL A 115 -10.94 -26.44 28.68
CA VAL A 115 -11.48 -25.94 27.41
C VAL A 115 -10.42 -26.00 26.33
N LYS A 116 -10.76 -26.60 25.18
CA LYS A 116 -9.91 -26.64 23.98
C LYS A 116 -10.62 -26.02 22.78
N GLY A 117 -9.85 -25.64 21.76
CA GLY A 117 -10.41 -25.21 20.49
C GLY A 117 -11.16 -26.35 19.79
N LYS A 118 -12.17 -26.01 18.98
CA LYS A 118 -13.01 -27.00 18.26
C LYS A 118 -12.21 -27.93 17.35
N GLU A 119 -11.05 -27.49 16.87
CA GLU A 119 -10.12 -28.30 16.09
C GLU A 119 -9.60 -29.54 16.86
N TYR A 120 -9.70 -29.57 18.19
CA TYR A 120 -9.34 -30.73 19.00
C TYR A 120 -10.42 -31.81 19.08
N GLU A 121 -11.65 -31.54 18.63
CA GLU A 121 -12.76 -32.51 18.66
C GLU A 121 -12.46 -33.75 17.80
N THR A 122 -11.76 -33.56 16.68
CA THR A 122 -11.36 -34.63 15.75
C THR A 122 -9.86 -34.93 15.79
N ASN A 123 -9.12 -34.35 16.75
CA ASN A 123 -7.67 -34.44 16.81
C ASN A 123 -7.20 -35.77 17.45
N ALA A 124 -6.29 -36.45 16.77
CA ALA A 124 -5.70 -37.72 17.21
C ALA A 124 -4.31 -37.56 17.88
N ASP A 125 -3.90 -36.35 18.27
CA ASP A 125 -2.61 -36.11 18.96
C ASP A 125 -2.56 -36.94 20.27
N PRO A 126 -1.58 -37.85 20.41
CA PRO A 126 -1.42 -38.69 21.60
C PRO A 126 -1.30 -37.90 22.90
N ARG A 127 -0.78 -36.66 22.87
CA ARG A 127 -0.66 -35.79 24.05
C ARG A 127 -2.02 -35.31 24.52
N PHE A 128 -2.86 -34.84 23.59
CA PHE A 128 -4.20 -34.38 23.93
C PHE A 128 -5.09 -35.52 24.45
N LEU A 129 -4.99 -36.72 23.88
CA LEU A 129 -5.73 -37.89 24.39
C LEU A 129 -5.35 -38.22 25.84
N LYS A 130 -4.08 -38.04 26.22
CA LYS A 130 -3.64 -38.18 27.61
C LYS A 130 -4.16 -37.05 28.50
N GLU A 131 -4.13 -35.80 28.04
CA GLU A 131 -4.69 -34.65 28.76
C GLU A 131 -6.19 -34.85 29.03
N LYS A 132 -6.95 -35.27 28.01
CA LYS A 132 -8.39 -35.54 28.14
C LYS A 132 -8.67 -36.62 29.17
N LYS A 133 -7.96 -37.76 29.06
CA LYS A 133 -8.12 -38.86 30.01
C LYS A 133 -7.79 -38.42 31.44
N LEU A 134 -6.69 -37.68 31.62
CA LEU A 134 -6.29 -37.16 32.92
C LEU A 134 -7.39 -36.30 33.55
N VAL A 135 -7.99 -35.39 32.77
CA VAL A 135 -9.07 -34.51 33.23
C VAL A 135 -10.31 -35.32 33.65
N GLU A 136 -10.68 -36.31 32.85
CA GLU A 136 -11.83 -37.19 33.09
C GLU A 136 -11.60 -38.11 34.30
N ASP A 137 -10.37 -38.61 34.52
CA ASP A 137 -10.02 -39.55 35.60
C ASP A 137 -10.22 -38.93 37.00
N TYR A 138 -10.04 -37.62 37.16
CA TYR A 138 -10.33 -36.91 38.42
C TYR A 138 -11.72 -36.25 38.45
N GLY A 139 -12.57 -36.48 37.44
CA GLY A 139 -13.97 -36.05 37.39
C GLY A 139 -14.22 -34.67 36.75
N GLY A 140 -13.22 -34.08 36.09
CA GLY A 140 -13.39 -32.88 35.28
C GLY A 140 -14.01 -33.19 33.91
N THR A 141 -14.44 -32.14 33.19
CA THR A 141 -14.99 -32.29 31.83
C THR A 141 -14.16 -31.52 30.82
N VAL A 142 -13.94 -32.11 29.64
CA VAL A 142 -13.33 -31.41 28.49
C VAL A 142 -14.41 -30.84 27.60
N ILE A 143 -14.37 -29.53 27.34
CA ILE A 143 -15.32 -28.83 26.47
C ILE A 143 -14.57 -28.22 25.27
N PHE A 144 -15.19 -28.28 24.10
CA PHE A 144 -14.69 -27.64 22.89
C PHE A 144 -15.44 -26.33 22.62
N SER A 145 -14.73 -25.30 22.16
CA SER A 145 -15.32 -23.99 21.88
C SER A 145 -16.36 -24.01 20.75
N SER A 146 -17.23 -22.98 20.70
CA SER A 146 -18.44 -22.90 19.88
C SER A 146 -18.27 -22.82 18.35
N GLY A 147 -17.10 -23.10 17.78
CA GLY A 147 -16.91 -23.16 16.33
C GLY A 147 -16.67 -21.82 15.63
N ASP A 148 -16.44 -20.75 16.39
CA ASP A 148 -15.64 -19.63 15.89
C ASP A 148 -14.25 -20.15 15.53
N VAL A 149 -13.80 -19.89 14.30
CA VAL A 149 -12.50 -20.33 13.81
C VAL A 149 -11.39 -19.60 14.60
N VAL A 150 -10.72 -20.32 15.49
CA VAL A 150 -9.50 -19.84 16.17
C VAL A 150 -8.33 -20.18 15.26
N TYR A 151 -7.93 -19.22 14.42
CA TYR A 151 -6.74 -19.39 13.60
C TYR A 151 -5.49 -19.41 14.48
N SER A 152 -4.60 -20.41 14.31
CA SER A 152 -3.31 -20.34 14.99
C SER A 152 -2.45 -19.19 14.43
N SER A 153 -1.54 -18.62 15.24
CA SER A 153 -0.53 -17.67 14.74
C SER A 153 0.23 -18.26 13.54
N THR A 154 0.51 -19.57 13.56
CA THR A 154 1.08 -20.29 12.42
C THR A 154 0.23 -20.23 11.17
N PHE A 155 -1.08 -20.44 11.28
CA PHE A 155 -1.97 -20.39 10.13
C PHE A 155 -2.05 -18.98 9.55
N ILE A 156 -2.23 -17.97 10.40
CA ILE A 156 -2.26 -16.55 9.99
C ILE A 156 -0.95 -16.19 9.28
N ILE A 157 0.19 -16.51 9.89
CA ILE A 157 1.52 -16.17 9.36
C ILE A 157 1.84 -16.96 8.10
N ASN A 158 1.48 -18.24 8.01
CA ASN A 158 1.69 -19.03 6.80
C ASN A 158 0.82 -18.53 5.64
N GLN A 159 -0.42 -18.11 5.91
CA GLN A 159 -1.28 -17.49 4.90
C GLN A 159 -0.65 -16.21 4.34
N PHE A 160 -0.02 -15.38 5.18
CA PHE A 160 0.76 -14.23 4.72
C PHE A 160 2.03 -14.67 3.98
N ARG A 161 2.81 -15.59 4.54
CA ARG A 161 4.09 -16.06 4.01
C ARG A 161 3.97 -16.72 2.64
N HIS A 162 2.94 -17.54 2.39
CA HIS A 162 2.70 -18.16 1.08
C HIS A 162 2.32 -17.15 -0.01
N ARG A 163 1.62 -16.06 0.35
CA ARG A 163 1.29 -14.99 -0.60
C ARG A 163 2.52 -14.14 -0.93
N PHE A 164 3.34 -13.80 0.06
CA PHE A 164 4.60 -13.09 -0.15
C PHE A 164 5.61 -13.92 -0.95
N ASP A 165 5.68 -15.24 -0.71
CA ASP A 165 6.57 -16.15 -1.47
C ASP A 165 6.18 -16.22 -2.96
N LEU A 166 4.88 -16.30 -3.29
CA LEU A 166 4.43 -16.31 -4.69
C LEU A 166 4.68 -14.99 -5.42
N GLU A 167 4.39 -13.84 -4.81
CA GLU A 167 4.66 -12.54 -5.45
C GLU A 167 6.17 -12.30 -5.57
N GLN A 168 6.97 -12.67 -4.56
CA GLN A 168 8.43 -12.59 -4.64
C GLN A 168 8.99 -13.52 -5.73
N GLN A 169 8.46 -14.72 -5.91
CA GLN A 169 8.83 -15.62 -7.00
C GLN A 169 8.52 -15.02 -8.38
N LYS A 170 7.37 -14.33 -8.53
CA LYS A 170 7.03 -13.62 -9.76
C LYS A 170 7.99 -12.46 -10.02
N ILE A 171 8.36 -11.69 -9.00
CA ILE A 171 9.36 -10.62 -9.12
C ILE A 171 10.72 -11.19 -9.53
N ASN A 172 11.17 -12.28 -8.89
CA ASN A 172 12.41 -12.98 -9.26
C ASN A 172 12.38 -13.44 -10.72
N PHE A 173 11.26 -14.02 -11.17
CA PHE A 173 11.08 -14.46 -12.55
C PHE A 173 11.13 -13.29 -13.52
N PHE A 174 10.43 -12.18 -13.23
CA PHE A 174 10.47 -10.96 -14.03
C PHE A 174 11.89 -10.41 -14.17
N CYS A 175 12.64 -10.31 -13.06
CA CYS A 175 14.01 -9.80 -13.08
C CYS A 175 14.95 -10.71 -13.88
N ARG A 176 14.88 -12.03 -13.70
CA ARG A 176 15.72 -12.99 -14.44
C ARG A 176 15.41 -12.99 -15.94
N ARG A 177 14.13 -13.04 -16.30
CA ARG A 177 13.68 -13.03 -17.71
C ARG A 177 14.16 -11.77 -18.43
N ASN A 178 14.11 -10.63 -17.75
CA ASN A 178 14.48 -9.33 -18.29
C ASN A 178 15.92 -8.90 -17.98
N GLN A 179 16.75 -9.78 -17.39
CA GLN A 179 18.16 -9.50 -17.08
C GLN A 179 18.35 -8.20 -16.26
N ILE A 180 17.47 -7.98 -15.28
CA ILE A 180 17.51 -6.82 -14.40
C ILE A 180 18.55 -7.08 -13.31
N THR A 181 19.58 -6.24 -13.26
CA THR A 181 20.70 -6.34 -12.32
C THR A 181 20.99 -4.97 -11.71
N ILE A 182 21.61 -4.95 -10.53
CA ILE A 182 22.02 -3.69 -9.88
C ILE A 182 22.89 -2.82 -10.81
N PRO A 183 23.94 -3.35 -11.48
CA PRO A 183 24.78 -2.53 -12.35
C PRO A 183 23.99 -1.89 -13.51
N ALA A 184 23.06 -2.65 -14.13
CA ALA A 184 22.24 -2.12 -15.22
C ALA A 184 21.29 -0.99 -14.73
N LEU A 185 20.74 -1.12 -13.52
CA LEU A 185 19.91 -0.07 -12.94
C LEU A 185 20.72 1.16 -12.51
N GLU A 186 21.94 0.96 -11.99
CA GLU A 186 22.84 2.07 -11.64
C GLU A 186 23.31 2.85 -12.88
N GLU A 187 23.67 2.16 -13.96
CA GLU A 187 24.01 2.78 -15.25
C GLU A 187 22.83 3.58 -15.80
N LEU A 188 21.61 3.02 -15.73
CA LEU A 188 20.39 3.71 -16.12
C LEU A 188 20.15 4.97 -15.29
N MET A 189 20.28 4.89 -13.97
CA MET A 189 20.18 6.06 -13.09
C MET A 189 21.23 7.12 -13.40
N HIS A 190 22.41 6.75 -13.90
CA HIS A 190 23.42 7.70 -14.36
C HIS A 190 23.01 8.40 -15.66
N HIS A 191 22.43 7.67 -16.62
CA HIS A 191 21.97 8.22 -17.90
C HIS A 191 20.75 9.14 -17.79
N ILE A 192 19.99 9.04 -16.70
CA ILE A 192 18.87 9.94 -16.37
C ILE A 192 19.35 11.35 -16.03
N LEU A 193 20.56 11.50 -15.49
CA LEU A 193 21.08 12.78 -15.07
C LEU A 193 21.13 13.77 -16.23
N GLU A 194 20.74 15.01 -15.96
CA GLU A 194 20.74 16.15 -16.88
C GLU A 194 19.80 16.03 -18.09
N ARG A 195 18.99 14.97 -18.19
CA ARG A 195 17.96 14.85 -19.24
C ARG A 195 16.99 16.00 -19.18
N ARG A 196 16.69 16.60 -20.33
CA ARG A 196 15.84 17.79 -20.45
C ARG A 196 14.41 17.38 -20.75
N VAL A 197 13.50 17.58 -19.79
CA VAL A 197 12.12 17.12 -19.92
C VAL A 197 11.14 18.27 -19.68
N LEU A 198 10.15 18.38 -20.57
CA LEU A 198 9.02 19.28 -20.39
C LEU A 198 7.83 18.52 -19.83
N VAL A 199 7.37 18.90 -18.65
CA VAL A 199 6.12 18.38 -18.08
C VAL A 199 4.99 19.38 -18.37
N ILE A 200 3.87 18.90 -18.90
CA ILE A 200 2.68 19.70 -19.23
C ILE A 200 1.47 19.10 -18.53
N GLY A 201 0.78 19.89 -17.70
CA GLY A 201 -0.46 19.42 -17.08
C GLY A 201 -0.99 20.32 -15.99
N ASP A 202 -2.12 19.92 -15.41
CA ASP A 202 -2.81 20.72 -14.41
C ASP A 202 -2.01 20.82 -13.09
N PRO A 203 -1.92 22.02 -12.50
CA PRO A 203 -1.34 22.18 -11.18
C PRO A 203 -2.39 21.88 -10.11
N ILE A 204 -2.01 21.08 -9.13
CA ILE A 204 -2.88 20.68 -8.01
C ILE A 204 -2.15 20.99 -6.72
N LEU A 205 -2.86 21.57 -5.75
CA LEU A 205 -2.43 21.61 -4.37
C LEU A 205 -3.18 20.54 -3.58
N ASP A 206 -2.43 19.66 -2.93
CA ASP A 206 -3.00 18.71 -1.98
C ASP A 206 -2.86 19.29 -0.57
N GLN A 207 -4.00 19.46 0.10
CA GLN A 207 -4.05 19.96 1.49
C GLN A 207 -4.43 18.79 2.39
N TYR A 208 -3.61 18.52 3.40
CA TYR A 208 -3.85 17.50 4.42
C TYR A 208 -4.21 18.22 5.71
N ILE A 209 -5.43 17.98 6.19
CA ILE A 209 -5.98 18.63 7.38
C ILE A 209 -6.09 17.56 8.45
N HIS A 210 -5.18 17.59 9.41
CA HIS A 210 -5.20 16.69 10.57
C HIS A 210 -6.29 17.16 11.52
N CYS A 211 -7.10 16.23 12.00
CA CYS A 211 -8.25 16.53 12.82
C CYS A 211 -8.33 15.61 14.02
N GLU A 212 -8.83 16.15 15.13
CA GLU A 212 -9.28 15.37 16.27
C GLU A 212 -10.72 14.91 16.02
N ALA A 213 -10.99 13.61 16.22
CA ALA A 213 -12.36 13.09 16.19
C ALA A 213 -13.08 13.40 17.50
N LEU A 214 -14.27 13.99 17.40
CA LEU A 214 -15.09 14.33 18.57
C LEU A 214 -16.09 13.21 18.88
N SER A 215 -17.16 13.16 18.10
CA SER A 215 -18.22 12.16 18.20
C SER A 215 -18.97 12.07 16.87
N VAL A 216 -19.89 11.11 16.77
CA VAL A 216 -20.93 11.18 15.74
C VAL A 216 -21.75 12.44 15.99
N ALA A 217 -22.06 13.19 14.93
CA ALA A 217 -22.84 14.41 15.01
C ALA A 217 -24.27 14.12 15.49
N ALA A 218 -24.89 15.06 16.21
CA ALA A 218 -26.20 14.86 16.81
C ALA A 218 -27.33 14.94 15.77
N GLU A 219 -27.11 15.69 14.69
CA GLU A 219 -28.06 15.98 13.62
C GLU A 219 -28.09 14.92 12.51
N SER A 220 -27.04 14.10 12.37
CA SER A 220 -26.89 13.12 11.29
C SER A 220 -25.77 12.11 11.65
N PRO A 221 -25.80 10.85 11.17
CA PRO A 221 -24.75 9.85 11.44
C PRO A 221 -23.46 10.14 10.65
N ILE A 222 -22.90 11.33 10.84
CA ILE A 222 -21.66 11.81 10.24
C ILE A 222 -20.61 12.04 11.32
N LEU A 223 -19.33 11.93 10.98
CA LEU A 223 -18.24 12.18 11.89
C LEU A 223 -18.05 13.68 12.11
N SER A 224 -18.08 14.13 13.37
CA SER A 224 -17.69 15.49 13.74
C SER A 224 -16.20 15.52 14.08
N VAL A 225 -15.48 16.45 13.45
CA VAL A 225 -14.02 16.59 13.58
C VAL A 225 -13.63 18.04 13.80
N THR A 226 -12.54 18.27 14.53
CA THR A 226 -11.93 19.61 14.70
C THR A 226 -10.57 19.67 14.00
N PRO A 227 -10.36 20.56 13.01
CA PRO A 227 -9.05 20.76 12.39
C PRO A 227 -8.01 21.21 13.41
N LEU A 228 -6.85 20.57 13.42
CA LEU A 228 -5.71 20.87 14.29
C LEU A 228 -4.58 21.54 13.50
N GLN A 229 -4.25 20.99 12.33
CA GLN A 229 -3.10 21.41 11.54
C GLN A 229 -3.34 21.15 10.05
N ASP A 230 -2.83 22.08 9.24
CA ASP A 230 -2.78 21.96 7.79
C ASP A 230 -1.35 21.68 7.32
N GLN A 231 -1.22 20.74 6.39
CA GLN A 231 -0.01 20.50 5.62
C GLN A 231 -0.32 20.57 4.13
N TRP A 232 0.57 21.20 3.36
CA TRP A 232 0.36 21.47 1.94
C TRP A 232 1.43 20.77 1.12
N PHE A 233 1.00 20.17 0.02
CA PHE A 233 1.89 19.51 -0.92
C PHE A 233 1.54 19.91 -2.35
N ILE A 234 2.54 19.91 -3.23
CA ILE A 234 2.29 19.94 -4.67
C ILE A 234 1.83 18.56 -5.15
N GLY A 235 0.82 18.56 -6.01
CA GLY A 235 0.28 17.40 -6.67
C GLY A 235 0.14 17.64 -8.16
N GLY A 236 -0.45 16.67 -8.85
CA GLY A 236 -0.67 16.75 -10.29
C GLY A 236 0.63 16.77 -11.08
N ALA A 237 0.66 17.53 -12.17
CA ALA A 237 1.84 17.64 -13.04
C ALA A 237 3.10 18.13 -12.29
N ALA A 238 2.92 18.91 -11.23
CA ALA A 238 4.03 19.42 -10.42
C ALA A 238 4.74 18.33 -9.60
N LEU A 239 4.01 17.29 -9.17
CA LEU A 239 4.61 16.14 -8.49
C LEU A 239 5.52 15.37 -9.45
N ILE A 240 5.07 15.15 -10.68
CA ILE A 240 5.85 14.49 -11.74
C ILE A 240 7.12 15.28 -12.00
N ALA A 241 7.00 16.59 -12.21
CA ALA A 241 8.14 17.47 -12.46
C ALA A 241 9.16 17.43 -11.31
N ARG A 242 8.69 17.51 -10.06
CA ARG A 242 9.55 17.44 -8.88
C ARG A 242 10.23 16.07 -8.73
N GLN A 243 9.52 14.97 -8.98
CA GLN A 243 10.12 13.64 -8.92
C GLN A 243 11.23 13.48 -9.97
N MET A 244 11.00 13.97 -11.19
CA MET A 244 12.00 13.96 -12.26
C MET A 244 13.23 14.79 -11.89
N ALA A 245 13.04 15.99 -11.34
CA ALA A 245 14.14 16.83 -10.86
C ALA A 245 14.93 16.18 -9.72
N ARG A 246 14.26 15.50 -8.77
CA ARG A 246 14.94 14.75 -7.68
C ARG A 246 15.76 13.56 -8.16
N LEU A 247 15.49 13.06 -9.36
CA LEU A 247 16.31 12.04 -10.04
C LEU A 247 17.48 12.65 -10.83
N GLY A 248 17.60 13.99 -10.87
CA GLY A 248 18.69 14.72 -11.49
C GLY A 248 18.42 15.16 -12.93
N ALA A 249 17.18 15.08 -13.42
CA ALA A 249 16.81 15.64 -14.72
C ALA A 249 16.66 17.17 -14.66
N ARG A 250 16.86 17.86 -15.79
CA ARG A 250 16.53 19.28 -15.96
C ARG A 250 15.08 19.40 -16.41
N VAL A 251 14.22 19.90 -15.53
CA VAL A 251 12.77 19.83 -15.75
C VAL A 251 12.17 21.22 -15.85
N SER A 252 11.35 21.42 -16.89
CA SER A 252 10.48 22.59 -16.98
C SER A 252 9.02 22.14 -16.86
N LEU A 253 8.22 22.88 -16.10
CA LEU A 253 6.79 22.63 -15.88
C LEU A 253 5.96 23.70 -16.57
N MET A 254 5.28 23.35 -17.65
CA MET A 254 4.27 24.20 -18.29
C MET A 254 2.88 23.92 -17.71
N THR A 255 2.32 24.92 -17.02
CA THR A 255 1.06 24.75 -16.30
C THR A 255 0.26 26.05 -16.21
N THR A 256 -1.05 25.96 -15.95
CA THR A 256 -1.91 27.14 -15.82
C THR A 256 -1.78 27.77 -14.45
N MET A 257 -1.52 29.08 -14.40
CA MET A 257 -1.48 29.83 -13.14
C MET A 257 -2.65 30.81 -13.09
N GLY A 258 -3.50 30.66 -12.07
CA GLY A 258 -4.60 31.59 -11.79
C GLY A 258 -4.18 32.73 -10.86
N PRO A 259 -5.02 33.75 -10.64
CA PRO A 259 -4.85 34.67 -9.53
C PRO A 259 -5.18 33.96 -8.19
N GLY A 260 -4.61 34.43 -7.08
CA GLY A 260 -4.96 33.96 -5.73
C GLY A 260 -3.76 33.64 -4.86
N ALA A 261 -4.00 33.46 -3.56
CA ALA A 261 -2.97 33.11 -2.59
C ALA A 261 -2.42 31.68 -2.82
N GLU A 262 -3.26 30.82 -3.37
CA GLU A 262 -2.98 29.42 -3.71
C GLU A 262 -1.89 29.33 -4.78
N SER A 263 -1.94 30.18 -5.80
CA SER A 263 -0.89 30.27 -6.82
C SER A 263 0.46 30.66 -6.23
N HIS A 264 0.47 31.61 -5.30
CA HIS A 264 1.70 32.02 -4.61
C HIS A 264 2.26 30.87 -3.76
N ARG A 265 1.38 30.17 -3.02
CA ARG A 265 1.77 28.98 -2.25
C ARG A 265 2.33 27.88 -3.15
N PHE A 266 1.70 27.63 -4.29
CA PHE A 266 2.18 26.64 -5.25
C PHE A 266 3.58 27.00 -5.76
N VAL A 267 3.81 28.26 -6.14
CA VAL A 267 5.14 28.73 -6.58
C VAL A 267 6.18 28.59 -5.46
N GLN A 268 5.82 28.90 -4.22
CA GLN A 268 6.72 28.72 -3.07
C GLN A 268 7.11 27.25 -2.87
N LEU A 269 6.12 26.34 -2.84
CA LEU A 269 6.37 24.90 -2.68
C LEU A 269 7.12 24.30 -3.87
N LEU A 270 6.90 24.82 -5.08
CA LEU A 270 7.65 24.41 -6.28
C LEU A 270 9.09 24.96 -6.26
N GLY A 271 9.31 26.16 -5.72
CA GLY A 271 10.64 26.78 -5.62
C GLY A 271 11.61 26.04 -4.68
N GLU A 272 11.11 25.14 -3.84
CA GLU A 272 11.92 24.17 -3.08
C GLU A 272 12.45 23.03 -3.97
N ALA A 273 11.92 22.88 -5.18
CA ALA A 273 12.36 21.93 -6.19
C ALA A 273 13.17 22.63 -7.28
N ASP A 274 14.14 21.90 -7.86
CA ASP A 274 14.93 22.36 -9.02
C ASP A 274 14.13 22.19 -10.32
N VAL A 275 12.99 22.90 -10.40
CA VAL A 275 12.04 22.84 -11.54
C VAL A 275 11.81 24.25 -12.07
N GLU A 276 12.01 24.43 -13.38
CA GLU A 276 11.71 25.69 -14.05
C GLU A 276 10.20 25.81 -14.32
N LEU A 277 9.54 26.81 -13.71
CA LEU A 277 8.13 27.07 -13.99
C LEU A 277 7.95 27.86 -15.30
N VAL A 278 7.11 27.33 -16.19
CA VAL A 278 6.65 27.96 -17.44
C VAL A 278 5.16 28.31 -17.31
N PRO A 279 4.81 29.46 -16.69
CA PRO A 279 3.44 29.72 -16.29
C PRO A 279 2.58 30.22 -17.47
N ILE A 280 1.43 29.58 -17.67
CA ILE A 280 0.37 30.05 -18.57
C ILE A 280 -0.66 30.81 -17.72
N GLN A 281 -0.61 32.14 -17.77
CA GLN A 281 -1.49 32.99 -16.95
C GLN A 281 -2.95 32.85 -17.38
N THR A 282 -3.84 32.75 -16.38
CA THR A 282 -5.28 32.61 -16.58
C THR A 282 -6.03 33.54 -15.62
N GLU A 283 -7.07 34.22 -16.09
CA GLU A 283 -7.77 35.23 -15.27
C GLU A 283 -8.83 34.61 -14.34
N ASN A 284 -9.57 33.61 -14.82
CA ASN A 284 -10.76 33.05 -14.15
C ASN A 284 -10.64 31.55 -13.87
N ARG A 285 -9.42 31.06 -13.64
CA ARG A 285 -9.12 29.65 -13.35
C ARG A 285 -8.22 29.58 -12.12
N PRO A 286 -8.78 29.51 -10.89
CA PRO A 286 -7.97 29.30 -9.70
C PRO A 286 -7.31 27.91 -9.73
N LEU A 287 -6.28 27.71 -8.91
CA LEU A 287 -5.67 26.39 -8.73
C LEU A 287 -6.68 25.40 -8.15
N TYR A 288 -6.56 24.15 -8.57
CA TYR A 288 -7.35 23.05 -8.02
C TYR A 288 -6.73 22.61 -6.69
N ILE A 289 -7.58 22.49 -5.67
CA ILE A 289 -7.14 22.04 -4.34
C ILE A 289 -7.87 20.75 -4.00
N LYS A 290 -7.13 19.76 -3.51
CA LYS A 290 -7.69 18.52 -2.99
C LYS A 290 -7.41 18.46 -1.49
N SER A 291 -8.41 18.85 -0.70
CA SER A 291 -8.33 18.86 0.75
C SER A 291 -8.76 17.51 1.31
N ARG A 292 -7.86 16.82 2.00
CA ARG A 292 -8.06 15.51 2.64
C ARG A 292 -8.05 15.74 4.14
N TYR A 293 -9.08 15.25 4.81
CA TYR A 293 -9.20 15.35 6.25
C TYR A 293 -8.79 14.01 6.86
N LEU A 294 -7.91 14.07 7.83
CA LEU A 294 -7.30 12.91 8.47
C LEU A 294 -7.66 12.89 9.94
N VAL A 295 -8.08 11.73 10.45
CA VAL A 295 -8.15 11.45 11.88
C VAL A 295 -7.13 10.36 12.13
N ASP A 296 -6.20 10.63 13.04
CA ASP A 296 -4.94 9.89 13.16
C ASP A 296 -4.25 9.80 11.77
N GLU A 297 -3.96 8.59 11.30
CA GLU A 297 -3.36 8.33 9.97
C GLU A 297 -4.40 8.01 8.88
N THR A 298 -5.69 8.07 9.20
CA THR A 298 -6.77 7.63 8.29
C THR A 298 -7.44 8.81 7.60
N LYS A 299 -7.47 8.79 6.27
CA LYS A 299 -8.24 9.74 5.45
C LYS A 299 -9.73 9.45 5.59
N VAL A 300 -10.47 10.34 6.25
CA VAL A 300 -11.90 10.16 6.54
C VAL A 300 -12.80 10.74 5.46
N PHE A 301 -12.43 11.89 4.89
CA PHE A 301 -13.13 12.49 3.76
C PHE A 301 -12.23 13.41 2.94
N LYS A 302 -12.68 13.76 1.74
CA LYS A 302 -11.97 14.65 0.82
C LYS A 302 -12.93 15.68 0.21
N VAL A 303 -12.48 16.92 0.13
CA VAL A 303 -13.16 18.02 -0.59
C VAL A 303 -12.28 18.42 -1.76
N ASN A 304 -12.86 18.48 -2.96
CA ASN A 304 -12.16 19.02 -4.14
C ASN A 304 -12.66 20.45 -4.37
N HIS A 305 -11.74 21.41 -4.38
CA HIS A 305 -11.99 22.80 -4.71
C HIS A 305 -11.54 23.07 -6.15
N GLY A 306 -12.37 23.81 -6.88
CA GLY A 306 -12.23 24.01 -8.31
C GLY A 306 -13.25 23.20 -9.11
N ARG A 307 -13.47 23.60 -10.34
CA ARG A 307 -14.41 22.98 -11.27
C ARG A 307 -13.81 22.98 -12.66
N TYR A 308 -14.15 21.99 -13.47
CA TYR A 308 -13.81 21.96 -14.89
C TYR A 308 -14.00 23.35 -15.52
N SER A 309 -12.94 23.85 -16.16
CA SER A 309 -12.94 25.15 -16.83
C SER A 309 -12.13 25.00 -18.12
N PRO A 310 -12.73 25.11 -19.31
CA PRO A 310 -11.96 25.02 -20.55
C PRO A 310 -11.09 26.27 -20.74
N MET A 311 -9.93 26.11 -21.36
CA MET A 311 -9.08 27.25 -21.70
C MET A 311 -9.68 28.10 -22.82
N SER A 312 -9.44 29.41 -22.76
CA SER A 312 -9.81 30.32 -23.85
C SER A 312 -8.95 30.05 -25.09
N THR A 313 -9.46 30.37 -26.27
CA THR A 313 -8.70 30.26 -27.53
C THR A 313 -7.40 31.06 -27.49
N GLY A 314 -7.41 32.26 -26.89
CA GLY A 314 -6.20 33.09 -26.75
C GLY A 314 -5.15 32.44 -25.84
N THR A 315 -5.58 31.87 -24.72
CA THR A 315 -4.69 31.12 -23.79
C THR A 315 -4.12 29.87 -24.46
N LEU A 316 -4.93 29.12 -25.22
CA LEU A 316 -4.47 27.95 -25.99
C LEU A 316 -3.43 28.34 -27.05
N GLN A 317 -3.63 29.46 -27.75
CA GLN A 317 -2.67 29.99 -28.71
C GLN A 317 -1.35 30.41 -28.04
N GLN A 318 -1.42 31.08 -26.88
CA GLN A 318 -0.24 31.44 -26.09
C GLN A 318 0.53 30.20 -25.61
N MET A 319 -0.19 29.19 -25.13
CA MET A 319 0.42 27.94 -24.68
C MET A 319 1.14 27.24 -25.84
N MET A 320 0.49 27.17 -27.00
CA MET A 320 1.07 26.58 -28.22
C MET A 320 2.27 27.38 -28.74
N SER A 321 2.22 28.71 -28.73
CA SER A 321 3.37 29.53 -29.17
C SER A 321 4.56 29.39 -28.23
N THR A 322 4.30 29.34 -26.91
CA THR A 322 5.33 29.10 -25.89
C THR A 322 5.96 27.73 -26.07
N LEU A 323 5.16 26.69 -26.32
CA LEU A 323 5.65 25.35 -26.58
C LEU A 323 6.52 25.30 -27.84
N LYS A 324 6.04 25.87 -28.97
CA LYS A 324 6.80 25.93 -30.23
C LYS A 324 8.14 26.64 -30.11
N ALA A 325 8.22 27.69 -29.29
CA ALA A 325 9.45 28.45 -29.10
C ALA A 325 10.53 27.70 -28.29
N ARG A 326 10.16 26.64 -27.58
CA ARG A 326 11.01 25.95 -26.60
C ARG A 326 11.15 24.46 -26.83
N VAL A 327 10.40 23.89 -27.78
CA VAL A 327 10.31 22.44 -27.96
C VAL A 327 11.68 21.79 -28.18
N ASP A 328 12.58 22.45 -28.91
CA ASP A 328 13.96 22.02 -29.17
C ASP A 328 14.87 21.99 -27.92
N ASP A 329 14.46 22.63 -26.82
CA ASP A 329 15.19 22.61 -25.56
C ASP A 329 15.02 21.29 -24.81
N TYR A 330 14.10 20.42 -25.24
CA TYR A 330 13.73 19.20 -24.52
C TYR A 330 14.00 17.94 -25.33
N GLU A 331 14.24 16.85 -24.61
CA GLU A 331 14.42 15.51 -25.15
C GLU A 331 13.13 14.68 -25.03
N ALA A 332 12.19 15.09 -24.17
CA ALA A 332 10.90 14.43 -24.00
C ALA A 332 9.83 15.42 -23.52
N ILE A 333 8.57 15.07 -23.80
CA ILE A 333 7.40 15.74 -23.25
C ILE A 333 6.60 14.75 -22.42
N VAL A 334 6.25 15.12 -21.19
CA VAL A 334 5.37 14.34 -20.31
C VAL A 334 4.07 15.09 -20.15
N VAL A 335 2.94 14.47 -20.45
CA VAL A 335 1.64 15.13 -20.46
C VAL A 335 0.64 14.38 -19.61
N THR A 336 0.10 15.07 -18.61
CA THR A 336 -0.87 14.51 -17.68
C THR A 336 -2.12 15.37 -17.61
N ASP A 337 -3.25 14.80 -18.01
CA ASP A 337 -4.55 15.48 -17.93
C ASP A 337 -5.35 15.01 -16.72
N PHE A 338 -5.59 15.91 -15.77
CA PHE A 338 -6.40 15.63 -14.59
C PHE A 338 -7.90 15.84 -14.81
N GLY A 339 -8.30 16.22 -16.03
CA GLY A 339 -9.69 16.40 -16.43
C GLY A 339 -10.22 17.79 -16.08
N TYR A 340 -9.35 18.78 -15.91
CA TYR A 340 -9.70 20.11 -15.44
C TYR A 340 -9.83 21.15 -16.56
N GLY A 341 -9.75 20.71 -17.82
CA GLY A 341 -10.00 21.55 -19.01
C GLY A 341 -8.79 22.30 -19.55
N MET A 342 -7.57 21.93 -19.12
CA MET A 342 -6.33 22.46 -19.70
C MET A 342 -6.10 21.95 -21.13
N PHE A 343 -6.63 20.78 -21.50
CA PHE A 343 -6.34 20.18 -22.81
C PHE A 343 -7.58 20.16 -23.69
N SER A 344 -7.60 21.00 -24.74
CA SER A 344 -8.57 20.90 -25.83
C SER A 344 -8.13 19.85 -26.86
N ALA A 345 -9.07 19.35 -27.66
CA ALA A 345 -8.75 18.45 -28.78
C ALA A 345 -7.72 19.08 -29.75
N SER A 346 -7.94 20.35 -30.12
CA SER A 346 -7.04 21.09 -31.01
C SER A 346 -5.62 21.26 -30.44
N PHE A 347 -5.48 21.41 -29.12
CA PHE A 347 -4.17 21.50 -28.49
C PHE A 347 -3.45 20.14 -28.50
N ILE A 348 -4.17 19.06 -28.21
CA ILE A 348 -3.60 17.70 -28.23
C ILE A 348 -3.15 17.31 -29.64
N GLU A 349 -3.94 17.63 -30.67
CA GLU A 349 -3.57 17.41 -32.07
C GLU A 349 -2.28 18.19 -32.42
N ALA A 350 -2.25 19.49 -32.13
CA ALA A 350 -1.09 20.33 -32.42
C ALA A 350 0.16 19.91 -31.62
N LEU A 351 0.00 19.48 -30.37
CA LEU A 351 1.09 18.92 -29.56
C LEU A 351 1.63 17.63 -30.20
N THR A 352 0.74 16.74 -30.64
CA THR A 352 1.11 15.48 -31.30
C THR A 352 1.88 15.75 -32.60
N GLU A 353 1.40 16.68 -33.41
CA GLU A 353 2.08 17.10 -34.65
C GLU A 353 3.46 17.68 -34.36
N LEU A 354 3.57 18.55 -33.35
CA LEU A 354 4.82 19.18 -32.97
C LEU A 354 5.86 18.18 -32.47
N SER A 355 5.43 17.27 -31.58
CA SER A 355 6.26 16.16 -31.06
C SER A 355 6.80 15.30 -32.19
N ARG A 356 5.95 14.96 -33.18
CA ARG A 356 6.36 14.19 -34.37
C ARG A 356 7.31 14.97 -35.28
N GLU A 357 7.06 16.26 -35.51
CA GLU A 357 7.88 17.11 -36.37
C GLU A 357 9.32 17.25 -35.85
N HIS A 358 9.47 17.37 -34.52
CA HIS A 358 10.77 17.55 -33.86
C HIS A 358 11.40 16.22 -33.40
N GLY A 359 10.71 15.09 -33.59
CA GLY A 359 11.21 13.77 -33.17
C GLY A 359 11.30 13.61 -31.65
N ILE A 360 10.49 14.34 -30.89
CA ILE A 360 10.51 14.32 -29.42
C ILE A 360 9.44 13.35 -28.92
N PRO A 361 9.78 12.30 -28.17
CA PRO A 361 8.79 11.37 -27.64
C PRO A 361 7.87 12.02 -26.60
N SER A 362 6.62 11.52 -26.57
CA SER A 362 5.64 11.91 -25.55
C SER A 362 5.27 10.75 -24.61
N TYR A 363 5.20 11.06 -23.33
CA TYR A 363 4.79 10.17 -22.25
C TYR A 363 3.47 10.69 -21.68
N VAL A 364 2.44 9.86 -21.60
CA VAL A 364 1.09 10.36 -21.31
C VAL A 364 0.39 9.60 -20.20
N ASP A 365 -0.39 10.34 -19.41
CA ASP A 365 -1.27 9.78 -18.40
C ASP A 365 -2.54 10.64 -18.23
N VAL A 366 -3.56 10.05 -17.60
CA VAL A 366 -4.82 10.73 -17.26
C VAL A 366 -5.24 10.38 -15.84
N SER A 367 -6.02 11.25 -15.20
CA SER A 367 -6.56 10.97 -13.88
C SER A 367 -7.98 10.38 -13.92
N SER A 368 -8.29 9.57 -12.91
CA SER A 368 -9.49 8.74 -12.74
C SER A 368 -10.77 9.53 -12.38
N THR A 369 -10.84 10.82 -12.71
CA THR A 369 -12.03 11.66 -12.45
C THR A 369 -13.17 11.39 -13.44
N GLY A 370 -12.95 10.56 -14.47
CA GLY A 370 -13.89 10.33 -15.56
C GLY A 370 -14.08 11.55 -16.48
N GLN A 371 -13.27 12.59 -16.30
CA GLN A 371 -13.35 13.85 -17.04
C GLN A 371 -12.31 13.94 -18.17
N ALA A 372 -11.30 13.07 -18.14
CA ALA A 372 -10.27 12.93 -19.16
C ALA A 372 -10.30 11.51 -19.74
N SER A 373 -9.83 11.36 -20.98
CA SER A 373 -9.69 10.05 -21.64
C SER A 373 -8.28 9.92 -22.19
N ILE A 374 -7.63 8.79 -21.89
CA ILE A 374 -6.29 8.47 -22.39
C ILE A 374 -6.26 8.34 -23.92
N LEU A 375 -7.40 8.05 -24.56
CA LEU A 375 -7.52 7.83 -26.00
C LEU A 375 -7.32 9.09 -26.85
N LYS A 376 -7.38 10.28 -26.23
CA LYS A 376 -7.17 11.55 -26.93
C LYS A 376 -5.71 11.73 -27.37
N PHE A 377 -4.77 11.12 -26.67
CA PHE A 377 -3.35 11.19 -27.00
C PHE A 377 -3.04 10.19 -28.11
N LYS A 378 -2.52 10.69 -29.24
CA LYS A 378 -2.20 9.87 -30.42
C LYS A 378 -0.69 9.73 -30.55
N SER A 379 -0.25 8.52 -30.86
CA SER A 379 1.15 8.11 -31.02
C SER A 379 2.08 8.47 -29.85
N PRO A 380 1.69 8.28 -28.57
CA PRO A 380 2.64 8.45 -27.47
C PRO A 380 3.68 7.31 -27.48
N ARG A 381 4.91 7.62 -27.06
CA ARG A 381 5.95 6.61 -26.84
C ARG A 381 5.54 5.66 -25.71
N LEU A 382 4.92 6.20 -24.66
CA LEU A 382 4.39 5.40 -23.56
C LEU A 382 3.16 6.06 -22.94
N ALA A 383 2.11 5.25 -22.72
CA ALA A 383 0.95 5.63 -21.93
C ALA A 383 0.84 4.80 -20.65
N MET A 384 0.44 5.42 -19.54
CA MET A 384 0.41 4.77 -18.22
C MET A 384 -0.93 4.83 -17.44
N PRO A 385 -2.09 4.61 -18.08
CA PRO A 385 -3.36 4.64 -17.35
C PRO A 385 -3.45 3.50 -16.32
N ASN A 386 -4.38 3.63 -15.38
CA ASN A 386 -4.84 2.50 -14.57
C ASN A 386 -5.95 1.68 -15.28
N GLU A 387 -6.27 0.51 -14.73
CA GLU A 387 -7.32 -0.36 -15.27
C GLU A 387 -8.67 0.36 -15.44
N ASP A 388 -9.10 1.10 -14.41
CA ASP A 388 -10.40 1.79 -14.43
C ASP A 388 -10.44 2.90 -15.49
N GLU A 389 -9.36 3.65 -15.65
CA GLU A 389 -9.20 4.70 -16.66
C GLU A 389 -9.25 4.13 -18.08
N LEU A 390 -8.56 3.01 -18.33
CA LEU A 390 -8.56 2.39 -19.65
C LEU A 390 -9.94 1.80 -19.99
N ARG A 391 -10.59 1.14 -19.02
CA ARG A 391 -11.95 0.59 -19.18
C ARG A 391 -12.98 1.69 -19.43
N PHE A 392 -12.90 2.77 -18.65
CA PHE A 392 -13.75 3.94 -18.83
C PHE A 392 -13.57 4.55 -20.22
N ALA A 393 -12.32 4.75 -20.64
CA ALA A 393 -12.01 5.34 -21.94
C ALA A 393 -12.54 4.50 -23.12
N LEU A 394 -12.43 3.17 -23.03
CA LEU A 394 -12.87 2.25 -24.09
C LEU A 394 -14.35 1.84 -24.00
N GLY A 395 -15.04 2.23 -22.91
CA GLY A 395 -16.41 1.83 -22.61
C GLY A 395 -16.58 0.31 -22.46
N ASP A 396 -15.60 -0.36 -21.83
CA ASP A 396 -15.53 -1.83 -21.81
C ASP A 396 -15.09 -2.38 -20.44
N ASN A 397 -16.07 -2.89 -19.67
CA ASN A 397 -15.87 -3.44 -18.32
C ASN A 397 -15.74 -4.97 -18.29
N GLU A 398 -15.91 -5.66 -19.41
CA GLU A 398 -16.03 -7.11 -19.45
C GLU A 398 -14.82 -7.78 -20.10
N SER A 399 -14.21 -7.13 -21.09
CA SER A 399 -13.09 -7.70 -21.83
C SER A 399 -11.84 -7.88 -20.96
N GLY A 400 -11.04 -8.87 -21.34
CA GLY A 400 -9.71 -9.10 -20.76
C GLY A 400 -8.72 -7.98 -21.11
N LEU A 401 -7.74 -7.76 -20.24
CA LEU A 401 -6.80 -6.64 -20.34
C LEU A 401 -5.99 -6.63 -21.64
N SER A 402 -5.57 -7.80 -22.14
CA SER A 402 -4.88 -7.90 -23.43
C SER A 402 -5.75 -7.41 -24.59
N HIS A 403 -7.06 -7.65 -24.57
CA HIS A 403 -7.97 -7.15 -25.59
C HIS A 403 -8.13 -5.63 -25.53
N LEU A 404 -8.24 -5.08 -24.32
CA LEU A 404 -8.27 -3.63 -24.11
C LEU A 404 -6.98 -2.97 -24.59
N ALA A 405 -5.82 -3.56 -24.29
CA ALA A 405 -4.53 -3.09 -24.78
C ALA A 405 -4.46 -3.11 -26.32
N SER A 406 -4.89 -4.20 -26.98
CA SER A 406 -4.93 -4.26 -28.44
C SER A 406 -5.86 -3.19 -29.03
N ARG A 407 -7.02 -2.94 -28.42
CA ARG A 407 -7.92 -1.85 -28.83
C ARG A 407 -7.25 -0.50 -28.67
N TYR A 408 -6.62 -0.25 -27.52
CA TYR A 408 -5.87 0.97 -27.26
C TYR A 408 -4.83 1.24 -28.34
N PHE A 409 -3.96 0.27 -28.65
CA PHE A 409 -2.95 0.41 -29.70
C PHE A 409 -3.54 0.72 -31.07
N ARG A 410 -4.65 0.08 -31.46
CA ARG A 410 -5.32 0.39 -32.75
C ARG A 410 -5.86 1.82 -32.79
N GLU A 411 -6.39 2.32 -31.68
CA GLU A 411 -7.01 3.64 -31.60
C GLU A 411 -6.01 4.78 -31.42
N THR A 412 -4.88 4.53 -30.75
CA THR A 412 -3.90 5.57 -30.41
C THR A 412 -2.61 5.46 -31.21
N ARG A 413 -2.22 4.27 -31.70
CA ARG A 413 -0.91 3.99 -32.28
C ARG A 413 0.26 4.26 -31.33
N ALA A 414 0.05 4.08 -30.02
CA ALA A 414 1.12 4.17 -29.04
C ALA A 414 2.19 3.10 -29.27
N ASP A 415 3.45 3.40 -28.91
CA ASP A 415 4.53 2.41 -29.00
C ASP A 415 4.45 1.41 -27.84
N ARG A 416 4.08 1.89 -26.64
CA ARG A 416 4.08 1.12 -25.40
C ARG A 416 2.89 1.50 -24.52
N LEU A 417 2.36 0.52 -23.78
CA LEU A 417 1.30 0.73 -22.79
C LEU A 417 1.68 0.04 -21.48
N VAL A 418 1.59 0.75 -20.37
CA VAL A 418 1.74 0.19 -19.03
C VAL A 418 0.45 0.40 -18.27
N LEU A 419 -0.21 -0.69 -17.88
CA LEU A 419 -1.44 -0.62 -17.13
C LEU A 419 -1.16 -0.78 -15.64
N THR A 420 -1.44 0.24 -14.84
CA THR A 420 -1.30 0.15 -13.38
C THR A 420 -2.51 -0.53 -12.74
N LEU A 421 -2.25 -1.40 -11.75
CA LEU A 421 -3.25 -2.23 -11.08
C LEU A 421 -3.28 -1.98 -9.55
N GLY A 422 -2.78 -0.81 -9.12
CA GLY A 422 -2.63 -0.44 -7.70
C GLY A 422 -1.75 -1.45 -6.95
N LYS A 423 -2.26 -2.00 -5.84
CA LYS A 423 -1.53 -3.00 -5.02
C LYS A 423 -1.17 -4.30 -5.75
N ARG A 424 -1.69 -4.53 -6.96
CA ARG A 424 -1.32 -5.69 -7.79
C ARG A 424 -0.10 -5.40 -8.68
N GLY A 425 0.43 -4.18 -8.72
CA GLY A 425 1.57 -3.84 -9.57
C GLY A 425 1.14 -3.34 -10.95
N ALA A 426 1.83 -3.77 -12.01
CA ALA A 426 1.61 -3.29 -13.36
C ALA A 426 1.73 -4.38 -14.43
N ILE A 427 1.02 -4.21 -15.55
CA ILE A 427 1.16 -5.05 -16.75
C ILE A 427 1.72 -4.20 -17.88
N LEU A 428 2.73 -4.74 -18.55
CA LEU A 428 3.40 -4.16 -19.70
C LEU A 428 2.77 -4.72 -20.96
N PHE A 429 2.51 -3.87 -21.95
CA PHE A 429 2.14 -4.29 -23.29
C PHE A 429 2.99 -3.56 -24.31
N THR A 430 3.53 -4.31 -25.27
CA THR A 430 4.19 -3.78 -26.45
C THR A 430 3.69 -4.52 -27.70
N PRO A 431 3.40 -3.82 -28.80
CA PRO A 431 3.13 -4.46 -30.08
C PRO A 431 4.33 -5.30 -30.53
N ASP A 432 4.08 -6.44 -31.15
CA ASP A 432 5.11 -7.19 -31.88
C ASP A 432 5.19 -6.63 -33.31
N GLU A 433 6.34 -6.06 -33.69
CA GLU A 433 6.53 -5.42 -35.00
C GLU A 433 6.53 -6.45 -36.15
N ASP A 434 6.86 -7.71 -35.86
CA ASP A 434 7.02 -8.77 -36.85
C ASP A 434 5.80 -9.71 -36.94
N ASP A 435 4.82 -9.59 -36.03
CA ASP A 435 3.69 -10.51 -35.94
C ASP A 435 2.39 -9.97 -36.55
N THR A 436 2.06 -10.50 -37.74
CA THR A 436 0.77 -10.28 -38.41
C THR A 436 -0.45 -10.76 -37.60
N SER A 437 -0.27 -11.55 -36.53
CA SER A 437 -1.33 -12.08 -35.68
C SER A 437 -1.85 -11.11 -34.60
N GLN A 438 -1.29 -9.89 -34.54
CA GLN A 438 -1.64 -8.84 -33.54
C GLN A 438 -1.40 -9.28 -32.08
N ARG A 439 -0.49 -10.23 -31.83
CA ARG A 439 -0.12 -10.59 -30.46
C ARG A 439 0.70 -9.48 -29.83
N LEU A 440 0.45 -9.25 -28.55
CA LEU A 440 1.18 -8.30 -27.74
C LEU A 440 2.21 -9.04 -26.90
N HIS A 441 3.43 -8.53 -26.86
CA HIS A 441 4.37 -8.89 -25.81
C HIS A 441 3.85 -8.35 -24.48
N THR A 442 3.67 -9.26 -23.52
CA THR A 442 3.09 -8.96 -22.22
C THR A 442 4.01 -9.44 -21.11
N ASP A 443 4.28 -8.57 -20.14
CA ASP A 443 4.95 -8.93 -18.89
C ASP A 443 4.14 -8.37 -17.70
N TYR A 444 4.27 -8.99 -16.53
CA TYR A 444 3.61 -8.56 -15.30
C TYR A 444 4.65 -8.38 -14.20
N LEU A 445 4.67 -7.19 -13.60
CA LEU A 445 5.48 -6.87 -12.44
C LEU A 445 4.55 -6.67 -11.23
N PRO A 446 4.59 -7.58 -10.23
CA PRO A 446 3.93 -7.34 -8.94
C PRO A 446 4.38 -6.02 -8.29
N SER A 447 3.53 -5.47 -7.44
CA SER A 447 3.90 -4.32 -6.61
C SER A 447 5.13 -4.63 -5.77
N LEU A 448 6.18 -3.81 -5.87
CA LEU A 448 7.37 -3.93 -5.03
C LEU A 448 7.13 -3.41 -3.59
N ALA A 449 6.04 -2.66 -3.37
CA ALA A 449 5.65 -2.15 -2.06
C ALA A 449 5.16 -3.29 -1.15
N THR A 450 5.78 -3.42 0.02
CA THR A 450 5.38 -4.36 1.07
C THR A 450 4.34 -3.78 2.02
N GLN A 451 4.38 -2.46 2.21
CA GLN A 451 3.46 -1.68 3.04
C GLN A 451 3.08 -0.39 2.30
N SER A 452 1.95 0.20 2.67
CA SER A 452 1.47 1.46 2.12
C SER A 452 0.91 2.32 3.25
N VAL A 453 1.52 3.48 3.44
CA VAL A 453 1.05 4.57 4.30
C VAL A 453 0.12 5.47 3.48
N ASP A 454 0.57 5.93 2.32
CA ASP A 454 -0.21 6.81 1.45
C ASP A 454 -0.02 6.51 -0.05
N PRO A 455 -1.01 5.93 -0.74
CA PRO A 455 -0.88 5.65 -2.18
C PRO A 455 -1.08 6.87 -3.07
N VAL A 456 -1.44 8.04 -2.52
CA VAL A 456 -1.66 9.26 -3.30
C VAL A 456 -0.38 9.65 -4.04
N GLY A 457 -0.47 9.90 -5.35
CA GLY A 457 0.68 10.29 -6.17
C GLY A 457 1.60 9.14 -6.61
N ALA A 458 1.32 7.89 -6.20
CA ALA A 458 2.15 6.75 -6.59
C ALA A 458 2.21 6.54 -8.11
N GLY A 459 1.10 6.75 -8.82
CA GLY A 459 1.04 6.69 -10.29
C GLY A 459 1.88 7.79 -10.94
N ASP A 460 1.81 9.02 -10.42
CA ASP A 460 2.60 10.16 -10.90
C ASP A 460 4.11 9.91 -10.75
N VAL A 461 4.54 9.40 -9.60
CA VAL A 461 5.93 9.05 -9.30
C VAL A 461 6.40 7.87 -10.16
N PHE A 462 5.50 6.90 -10.37
CA PHE A 462 5.76 5.75 -11.22
C PHE A 462 5.98 6.18 -12.68
N LEU A 463 5.09 7.03 -13.21
CA LEU A 463 5.21 7.64 -14.54
C LEU A 463 6.50 8.44 -14.67
N ALA A 464 6.78 9.33 -13.72
CA ALA A 464 7.97 10.18 -13.75
C ALA A 464 9.26 9.36 -13.91
N THR A 465 9.42 8.35 -13.07
CA THR A 465 10.63 7.53 -13.06
C THR A 465 10.70 6.63 -14.29
N THR A 466 9.58 6.04 -14.70
CA THR A 466 9.53 5.16 -15.88
C THR A 466 9.81 5.94 -17.16
N ALA A 467 9.24 7.14 -17.31
CA ALA A 467 9.45 8.00 -18.48
C ALA A 467 10.92 8.43 -18.64
N LEU A 468 11.58 8.83 -17.54
CA LEU A 468 13.00 9.19 -17.58
C LEU A 468 13.90 8.00 -17.94
N ALA A 469 13.62 6.84 -17.37
CA ALA A 469 14.37 5.63 -17.67
C ALA A 469 14.15 5.18 -19.13
N ASP A 470 12.91 5.20 -19.60
CA ASP A 470 12.55 4.86 -20.98
C ASP A 470 13.17 5.82 -22.00
N LEU A 471 13.28 7.10 -21.68
CA LEU A 471 13.96 8.12 -22.50
C LEU A 471 15.44 7.81 -22.73
N CYS A 472 16.07 7.09 -21.80
CA CYS A 472 17.47 6.66 -21.92
C CYS A 472 17.63 5.37 -22.76
N ASP A 473 16.61 5.02 -23.55
CA ASP A 473 16.55 3.82 -24.40
C ASP A 473 16.76 2.49 -23.63
N ALA A 474 16.46 2.50 -22.33
CA ALA A 474 16.46 1.28 -21.54
C ALA A 474 15.33 0.33 -21.98
N PRO A 475 15.51 -1.00 -21.83
CA PRO A 475 14.41 -1.93 -21.98
C PRO A 475 13.26 -1.56 -21.04
N LEU A 476 12.02 -1.61 -21.55
CA LEU A 476 10.84 -1.16 -20.81
C LEU A 476 10.71 -1.84 -19.43
N ALA A 477 11.12 -3.11 -19.33
CA ALA A 477 11.12 -3.86 -18.07
C ALA A 477 12.03 -3.23 -16.99
N HIS A 478 13.21 -2.72 -17.36
CA HIS A 478 14.11 -2.00 -16.44
C HIS A 478 13.50 -0.68 -16.00
N SER A 479 12.94 0.08 -16.95
CA SER A 479 12.29 1.38 -16.66
C SER A 479 11.15 1.24 -15.65
N ILE A 480 10.33 0.21 -15.82
CA ILE A 480 9.18 -0.07 -14.96
C ILE A 480 9.61 -0.65 -13.63
N TYR A 481 10.66 -1.45 -13.58
CA TYR A 481 11.20 -1.90 -12.31
C TYR A 481 11.70 -0.71 -11.47
N LEU A 482 12.46 0.20 -12.08
CA LEU A 482 12.94 1.42 -11.43
C LEU A 482 11.77 2.29 -10.96
N GLY A 483 10.77 2.49 -11.82
CA GLY A 483 9.57 3.22 -11.47
C GLY A 483 8.78 2.56 -10.35
N SER A 484 8.62 1.24 -10.36
CA SER A 484 7.89 0.51 -9.34
C SER A 484 8.62 0.56 -7.99
N ALA A 485 9.96 0.55 -8.00
CA ALA A 485 10.77 0.73 -6.81
C ALA A 485 10.60 2.14 -6.22
N MET A 486 10.60 3.17 -7.07
CA MET A 486 10.36 4.55 -6.62
C MET A 486 8.94 4.73 -6.09
N ALA A 487 7.93 4.17 -6.76
CA ALA A 487 6.56 4.17 -6.27
C ALA A 487 6.42 3.42 -4.95
N ALA A 488 7.14 2.30 -4.76
CA ALA A 488 7.14 1.55 -3.52
C ALA A 488 7.71 2.33 -2.34
N LEU A 489 8.75 3.15 -2.57
CA LEU A 489 9.25 4.10 -1.57
C LEU A 489 8.23 5.21 -1.29
N HIS A 490 7.64 5.78 -2.34
CA HIS A 490 6.67 6.88 -2.23
C HIS A 490 5.42 6.48 -1.46
N VAL A 491 4.89 5.27 -1.64
CA VAL A 491 3.72 4.84 -0.87
C VAL A 491 4.00 4.63 0.62
N GLY A 492 5.27 4.58 1.02
CA GLY A 492 5.70 4.40 2.41
C GLY A 492 5.72 5.68 3.24
N ILE A 493 5.46 6.84 2.63
CA ILE A 493 5.46 8.15 3.28
C ILE A 493 4.08 8.81 3.22
N LEU A 494 3.79 9.74 4.13
CA LEU A 494 2.53 10.48 4.12
C LEU A 494 2.62 11.68 3.17
N GLY A 495 1.60 11.85 2.33
CA GLY A 495 1.51 12.99 1.41
C GLY A 495 2.45 12.87 0.21
N ASN A 496 2.65 14.00 -0.48
CA ASN A 496 3.45 14.05 -1.70
C ASN A 496 4.81 14.67 -1.40
N ASP A 497 5.76 13.91 -0.86
CA ASP A 497 7.17 14.30 -0.77
C ASP A 497 8.07 13.25 -1.44
N PRO A 498 8.30 13.34 -2.76
CA PRO A 498 8.87 12.25 -3.55
C PRO A 498 10.24 11.79 -3.04
N PRO A 499 10.54 10.48 -2.97
CA PRO A 499 11.85 10.00 -2.55
C PRO A 499 13.01 10.42 -3.48
N THR A 500 14.23 10.40 -2.96
CA THR A 500 15.45 10.79 -3.68
C THR A 500 16.08 9.64 -4.46
N ALA A 501 17.03 9.96 -5.35
CA ALA A 501 17.90 8.97 -5.97
C ALA A 501 18.74 8.17 -4.94
N VAL A 502 19.07 8.74 -3.77
CA VAL A 502 19.80 8.04 -2.70
C VAL A 502 18.91 7.00 -2.03
N ASP A 503 17.65 7.35 -1.75
CA ASP A 503 16.66 6.42 -1.20
C ASP A 503 16.45 5.24 -2.15
N LEU A 504 16.34 5.53 -3.46
CA LEU A 504 16.21 4.51 -4.49
C LEU A 504 17.43 3.58 -4.55
N ARG A 505 18.67 4.10 -4.53
CA ARG A 505 19.88 3.25 -4.50
C ARG A 505 19.92 2.34 -3.27
N THR A 506 19.59 2.89 -2.11
CA THR A 506 19.54 2.14 -0.85
C THR A 506 18.50 1.03 -0.94
N TYR A 507 17.30 1.35 -1.41
CA TYR A 507 16.23 0.38 -1.63
C TYR A 507 16.65 -0.75 -2.57
N LEU A 508 17.28 -0.42 -3.71
CA LEU A 508 17.74 -1.40 -4.70
C LEU A 508 18.82 -2.35 -4.14
N ALA A 509 19.76 -1.85 -3.33
CA ALA A 509 20.81 -2.67 -2.71
C ALA A 509 20.26 -3.72 -1.72
N GLU A 510 19.10 -3.46 -1.14
CA GLU A 510 18.42 -4.34 -0.19
C GLU A 510 17.56 -5.43 -0.86
N ARG A 511 17.26 -5.30 -2.17
CA ARG A 511 16.39 -6.23 -2.90
C ARG A 511 17.07 -7.58 -3.11
N GLN A 512 16.40 -8.66 -2.69
CA GLN A 512 16.93 -10.01 -2.80
C GLN A 512 16.97 -10.51 -4.24
N GLU A 513 15.97 -10.13 -5.05
CA GLU A 513 15.86 -10.51 -6.47
C GLU A 513 16.99 -9.99 -7.36
N LEU A 514 17.72 -8.96 -6.91
CA LEU A 514 18.81 -8.33 -7.66
C LEU A 514 20.20 -8.84 -7.27
N ARG A 515 20.29 -9.71 -6.25
CA ARG A 515 21.56 -10.25 -5.73
C ARG A 515 22.02 -11.53 -6.45
N SER A 516 21.28 -12.00 -7.45
CA SER A 516 21.51 -13.28 -8.14
C SER A 516 22.31 -13.17 -9.42
#